data_AF-A0A349JYF0-F1
#
_entry.id   AF-A0A349JYF0-F1
#
_cell.length_a   1.000
_cell.length_b   1.000
_cell.length_c   1.000
_cell.angle_alpha   90.00
_cell.angle_beta   90.00
_cell.angle_gamma   90.00
#
_symmetry.space_group_name_H-M   'P 1'
#
loop_
_entity.id
_entity.type
_entity.pdbx_description
1 polymer ?
#
loop_
_entity_poly.entity_id
_entity_poly.type
_entity_poly.pdbx_seq_one_letter_code
_entity_poly.pdbx_strand_id
1 'polypeptide(L)' 'FNGKTVDLTPSSMVAMITGDSPKVDAAVGMLSQFDIIETVRTGKVVMARGEQPT' A
#
# COMPACT_ATOMS: atom_id res chain seq x y z
N PHE A 1 -2.57 -4.17 -8.24
CA PHE A 1 -1.72 -3.30 -7.38
C PHE A 1 -0.25 -3.73 -7.25
N ASN A 2 0.19 -4.90 -7.76
CA ASN A 2 1.50 -5.51 -7.41
C ASN A 2 1.73 -5.55 -5.90
N GLY A 3 0.65 -5.84 -5.15
CA GLY A 3 0.75 -6.03 -3.72
C GLY A 3 1.46 -7.35 -3.43
N LYS A 4 2.23 -7.38 -2.35
CA LYS A 4 2.90 -8.56 -1.84
C LYS A 4 2.22 -9.01 -0.56
N THR A 5 1.83 -10.27 -0.48
CA THR A 5 1.44 -10.86 0.79
C THR A 5 2.68 -11.02 1.66
N VAL A 6 2.69 -10.36 2.81
CA VAL A 6 3.82 -10.38 3.75
C VAL A 6 3.57 -11.43 4.83
N ASP A 7 2.32 -11.59 5.24
CA ASP A 7 1.91 -12.58 6.23
C ASP A 7 0.51 -13.14 5.90
N LEU A 8 0.29 -14.40 6.25
CA LEU A 8 -0.95 -15.13 5.99
C LEU A 8 -1.23 -16.12 7.12
N THR A 9 -2.36 -15.93 7.78
CA THR A 9 -2.90 -16.84 8.80
C THR A 9 -4.31 -17.29 8.40
N PRO A 10 -4.89 -18.32 9.05
CA PRO A 10 -6.26 -18.74 8.75
C PRO A 10 -7.33 -17.68 9.04
N SER A 11 -7.05 -16.71 9.92
CA SER A 11 -8.00 -15.68 10.33
C SER A 11 -7.71 -14.30 9.75
N SER A 12 -6.50 -14.03 9.28
CA SER A 12 -6.10 -12.71 8.77
C SER A 12 -4.97 -12.80 7.73
N MET A 13 -4.83 -11.74 6.93
CA MET A 13 -3.76 -11.61 5.94
C MET A 13 -3.21 -10.19 5.98
N VAL A 14 -1.89 -10.06 5.86
CA VAL A 14 -1.21 -8.77 5.73
C VAL A 14 -0.68 -8.62 4.31
N ALA A 15 -1.19 -7.62 3.59
CA ALA A 15 -0.77 -7.29 2.24
C ALA A 15 -0.06 -5.93 2.22
N MET A 16 1.15 -5.90 1.65
CA MET A 16 1.90 -4.67 1.39
C MET A 16 1.63 -4.20 -0.03
N ILE A 17 1.27 -2.93 -0.18
CA ILE A 17 0.97 -2.32 -1.49
C ILE A 17 1.85 -1.10 -1.67
N THR A 18 2.55 -1.03 -2.80
CA THR A 18 3.44 0.09 -3.15
C THR A 18 2.98 0.78 -4.43
N GLY A 19 3.13 2.11 -4.44
CA GLY A 19 2.83 2.97 -5.57
C GLY A 19 2.40 4.36 -5.16
N ASP A 20 1.98 5.14 -6.16
CA ASP A 20 1.53 6.51 -5.95
C ASP A 20 0.23 6.57 -5.14
N SER A 21 -0.03 7.73 -4.53
CA SER A 21 -1.20 7.92 -3.67
C SER A 21 -2.52 7.44 -4.30
N PRO A 22 -2.87 7.79 -5.56
CA PRO A 22 -4.12 7.34 -6.17
C PRO A 22 -4.25 5.82 -6.29
N LYS A 23 -3.12 5.13 -6.50
CA LYS A 23 -3.08 3.67 -6.61
C LYS A 23 -3.30 3.02 -5.23
N VAL A 24 -2.71 3.58 -4.18
CA VAL A 24 -2.93 3.13 -2.81
C VAL A 24 -4.37 3.39 -2.37
N ASP A 25 -4.91 4.57 -2.69
CA ASP A 25 -6.29 4.94 -2.33
C ASP A 25 -7.31 4.01 -3.03
N ALA A 26 -7.09 3.68 -4.31
CA ALA A 26 -7.90 2.70 -5.03
C ALA A 26 -7.79 1.29 -4.42
N ALA A 27 -6.61 0.90 -3.91
CA ALA A 27 -6.44 -0.40 -3.26
C ALA A 27 -7.21 -0.49 -1.95
N VAL A 28 -7.15 0.56 -1.12
CA VAL A 28 -7.91 0.64 0.13
C VAL A 28 -9.41 0.62 -0.17
N GLY A 29 -9.87 1.35 -1.19
CA GLY A 29 -11.28 1.34 -1.60
C GLY A 29 -11.77 -0.02 -2.13
N MET A 30 -10.92 -0.81 -2.78
CA MET A 30 -11.29 -2.18 -3.16
C MET A 30 -11.28 -3.13 -1.96
N LEU A 31 -10.36 -2.94 -1.01
CA LEU A 31 -10.23 -3.78 0.17
C LEU A 31 -11.27 -3.46 1.26
N SER A 32 -11.95 -2.32 1.18
CA SER A 32 -13.01 -1.94 2.13
C SER A 32 -14.24 -2.85 2.05
N GLN A 33 -14.33 -3.73 1.06
CA GLN A 33 -15.34 -4.80 1.02
C GLN A 33 -15.05 -5.92 2.02
N PHE A 34 -13.83 -5.98 2.55
CA PHE A 34 -13.41 -6.87 3.62
C PHE A 34 -13.29 -6.09 4.93
N ASP A 35 -13.17 -6.82 6.05
CA ASP A 35 -12.92 -6.21 7.34
C ASP A 35 -11.45 -5.79 7.47
N ILE A 36 -11.20 -4.47 7.49
CA ILE A 36 -9.86 -3.90 7.62
C ILE A 36 -9.55 -3.76 9.10
N ILE A 37 -8.79 -4.72 9.64
CA ILE A 37 -8.38 -4.73 11.05
C ILE A 37 -7.45 -3.54 11.36
N GLU A 38 -6.46 -3.31 10.50
CA GLU A 38 -5.46 -2.26 10.68
C GLU A 38 -4.95 -1.77 9.31
N THR A 39 -4.56 -0.50 9.21
CA THR A 39 -3.89 0.06 8.03
C THR A 39 -2.76 0.99 8.44
N VAL A 40 -1.57 0.72 7.92
CA VAL A 40 -0.39 1.59 8.08
C VAL A 40 0.02 2.12 6.71
N ARG A 41 -0.01 3.45 6.55
CA ARG A 41 0.33 4.13 5.30
C ARG A 41 1.46 5.13 5.53
N THR A 42 2.51 5.03 4.73
CA THR A 42 3.54 6.07 4.65
C THR A 42 3.05 7.27 3.83
N GLY A 43 3.52 8.46 4.18
CA GLY A 43 3.30 9.66 3.36
C GLY A 43 3.98 9.55 1.99
N LYS A 44 3.78 10.56 1.13
CA LYS A 44 4.51 10.64 -0.15
C LYS A 44 6.00 10.77 0.14
N VAL A 45 6.77 9.82 -0.35
CA VAL A 45 8.23 9.88 -0.33
C VAL A 45 8.68 10.19 -1.75
N VAL A 46 9.34 11.33 -1.94
CA VAL A 46 9.83 11.78 -3.24
C VAL A 46 11.34 11.72 -3.21
N MET A 47 11.92 11.14 -4.25
CA MET A 47 13.35 11.13 -4.49
C MET A 47 13.55 11.54 -5.94
N ALA A 48 14.40 12.53 -6.16
CA ALA A 48 14.73 12.94 -7.51
C ALA A 48 15.48 11.82 -8.22
N ARG A 49 15.21 11.67 -9.51
CA ARG A 49 15.86 10.65 -10.33
C ARG A 49 17.11 11.26 -10.97
N GLY A 50 18.27 10.72 -10.65
CA GLY A 50 19.55 11.25 -11.15
C GLY A 50 19.96 12.54 -10.46
N GLU A 51 20.67 13.43 -11.17
CA GLU A 51 21.19 14.70 -10.61
C GLU A 51 20.17 15.83 -10.51
N GLN A 52 18.88 15.54 -10.74
CA GLN A 52 17.85 16.56 -10.57
C GLN A 52 17.68 16.90 -9.09
N PRO A 53 17.61 18.17 -8.68
CA PRO A 53 17.32 18.52 -7.30
C PRO A 53 15.88 18.11 -6.94
N THR A 54 15.72 17.60 -5.72
CA THR A 54 14.44 17.27 -5.07
C THR A 54 13.66 18.51 -4.65
#